data_AF-A0A0M3JIF8-F1
#
_entry.id   AF-A0A0M3JIF8-F1
#
_cell.length_a   1.000
_cell.length_b   1.000
_cell.length_c   1.000
_cell.angle_alpha   90.00
_cell.angle_beta   90.00
_cell.angle_gamma   90.00
#
_symmetry.space_group_name_H-M   'P 1'
#
loop_
_entity.id
_entity.type
_entity.pdbx_description
1 polymer ?
#
loop_
_entity_poly.entity_id
_entity_poly.type
_entity_poly.pdbx_seq_one_letter_code
_entity_poly.pdbx_strand_id
1 'polypeptide(L)'
;LNSRMSFGRRSKPKRHFIMPALRQAAPIGSKYVEPVTECHWRCKLCKGDILAAVISAGAIRHFRATHPDELENMQYELCKARLERVSDGCMEFVHPQLIECLVCNMTYALHKPFNMCRAIRHLKSKHPDMMPEYAGMRDR
;
A
#
# COMPACT_ATOMS: atom_id res chain seq x y z
N LEU A 1 17.04 -10.39 -8.48
CA LEU A 1 17.34 -9.04 -9.04
C LEU A 1 16.36 -8.01 -8.45
N ASN A 2 16.67 -7.34 -7.34
CA ASN A 2 15.71 -6.48 -6.62
C ASN A 2 16.13 -5.01 -6.43
N SER A 3 16.98 -4.47 -7.30
CA SER A 3 17.25 -3.02 -7.43
C SER A 3 18.14 -2.79 -8.66
N ARG A 4 17.55 -2.50 -9.83
CA ARG A 4 18.35 -1.94 -10.94
C ARG A 4 18.66 -0.50 -10.58
N MET A 5 19.92 -0.20 -10.30
CA MET A 5 20.41 1.17 -10.15
C MET A 5 20.81 1.69 -11.52
N SER A 6 20.12 2.71 -12.03
CA SER A 6 20.66 3.53 -13.12
C SER A 6 21.20 4.82 -12.52
N PHE A 7 22.30 5.31 -13.08
CA PHE A 7 22.87 6.58 -12.68
C PHE A 7 22.10 7.71 -13.38
N GLY A 8 21.60 8.68 -12.62
CA GLY A 8 21.00 9.90 -13.18
C GLY A 8 22.06 10.87 -13.73
N ARG A 9 21.64 11.98 -14.35
CA ARG A 9 22.50 13.05 -14.95
C ARG A 9 23.62 13.61 -14.06
N ARG A 10 23.65 13.31 -12.76
CA ARG A 10 24.69 13.73 -11.79
C ARG A 10 25.36 12.55 -11.09
N SER A 11 25.39 11.37 -11.72
CA SER A 11 26.00 10.15 -11.16
C SER A 11 25.38 9.72 -9.82
N LYS A 12 24.21 10.24 -9.48
CA LYS A 12 23.46 9.81 -8.29
C LYS A 12 22.68 8.55 -8.65
N PRO A 13 22.74 7.50 -7.82
CA PRO A 13 21.83 6.36 -7.88
C PRO A 13 20.38 6.81 -8.03
N LYS A 14 19.78 6.64 -9.20
CA LYS A 14 18.33 6.79 -9.35
C LYS A 14 17.73 5.46 -8.92
N ARG A 15 17.08 5.45 -7.77
CA ARG A 15 16.27 4.29 -7.36
C ARG A 15 15.19 4.12 -8.42
N HIS A 16 15.29 3.07 -9.24
CA HIS A 16 14.12 2.56 -9.92
C HIS A 16 13.20 2.03 -8.83
N PHE A 17 12.22 2.85 -8.43
CA PHE A 17 11.11 2.32 -7.67
C PHE A 17 10.46 1.27 -8.55
N ILE A 18 10.64 0.00 -8.17
CA ILE A 18 9.92 -1.11 -8.78
C ILE A 18 8.44 -0.84 -8.48
N MET A 19 7.78 -0.28 -9.50
CA MET A 19 6.36 -0.10 -9.71
C MET A 19 5.56 0.41 -8.49
N PRO A 20 5.44 1.74 -8.31
CA PRO A 20 4.44 2.33 -7.43
C PRO A 20 3.02 1.80 -7.70
N ALA A 21 2.69 1.52 -8.97
CA ALA A 21 1.42 0.94 -9.40
C ALA A 21 1.13 -0.43 -8.76
N LEU A 22 2.12 -1.33 -8.66
CA LEU A 22 1.94 -2.64 -8.01
C LEU A 22 1.68 -2.53 -6.50
N ARG A 23 2.11 -1.43 -5.87
CA ARG A 23 2.05 -1.22 -4.42
C ARG A 23 0.93 -0.29 -3.97
N GLN A 24 0.14 0.25 -4.89
CA GLN A 24 -0.94 1.17 -4.60
C GLN A 24 -2.27 0.53 -5.00
N ALA A 25 -3.04 0.11 -4.00
CA ALA A 25 -4.35 -0.46 -4.19
C ALA A 25 -5.44 0.57 -3.98
N ALA A 26 -6.26 0.78 -5.02
CA ALA A 26 -7.56 1.40 -4.83
C ALA A 26 -8.47 0.39 -4.11
N PRO A 27 -9.09 0.76 -2.97
CA PRO A 27 -10.01 -0.14 -2.29
C PRO A 27 -11.25 -0.40 -3.16
N ILE A 28 -11.65 -1.67 -3.23
CA ILE A 28 -12.87 -2.07 -3.94
C ILE A 28 -14.08 -1.53 -3.18
N GLY A 29 -14.98 -0.84 -3.88
CA GLY A 29 -16.19 -0.30 -3.26
C GLY A 29 -15.93 0.80 -2.22
N SER A 30 -14.78 1.49 -2.32
CA SER A 30 -14.38 2.53 -1.38
C SER A 30 -15.49 3.54 -1.09
N LYS A 31 -15.70 3.89 0.19
CA LYS A 31 -16.63 4.97 0.58
C LYS A 31 -16.03 6.35 0.36
N TYR A 32 -14.70 6.44 0.29
CA TYR A 32 -13.94 7.68 0.41
C TYR A 32 -13.37 8.17 -0.91
N VAL A 33 -12.91 7.26 -1.76
CA VAL A 33 -12.21 7.58 -3.00
C VAL A 33 -12.78 6.80 -4.17
N GLU A 34 -12.67 7.37 -5.36
CA GLU A 34 -13.02 6.75 -6.62
C GLU A 34 -11.80 6.80 -7.55
N PRO A 35 -11.24 5.67 -7.97
CA PRO A 35 -10.10 5.67 -8.89
C PRO A 35 -10.56 6.09 -10.29
N VAL A 36 -9.97 7.17 -10.82
CA VAL A 36 -10.19 7.61 -12.20
C VAL A 36 -9.03 7.12 -13.08
N THR A 37 -7.79 7.37 -12.65
CA THR A 37 -6.57 6.79 -13.22
C THR A 37 -5.58 6.41 -12.10
N GLU A 38 -4.42 5.84 -12.45
CA GLU A 38 -3.40 5.45 -11.47
C GLU A 38 -2.91 6.61 -10.57
N CYS A 39 -2.87 7.84 -11.11
CA CYS A 39 -2.38 9.03 -10.42
C CYS A 39 -3.49 10.06 -10.16
N HIS A 40 -4.75 9.68 -10.37
CA HIS A 40 -5.92 10.54 -10.21
C HIS A 40 -7.06 9.78 -9.56
N TRP A 41 -7.39 10.15 -8.34
CA TRP A 41 -8.60 9.70 -7.65
C TRP A 41 -9.54 10.88 -7.43
N ARG A 42 -10.83 10.59 -7.29
CA ARG A 42 -11.84 11.57 -6.90
C ARG A 42 -12.27 11.32 -5.46
N CYS A 43 -12.32 12.37 -4.64
CA CYS A 43 -12.87 12.28 -3.29
C CYS A 43 -14.39 12.12 -3.37
N LYS A 44 -14.94 11.08 -2.75
CA LYS A 44 -16.40 10.86 -2.76
C LYS A 44 -17.16 11.80 -1.84
N LEU A 45 -16.50 12.39 -0.84
CA LEU A 45 -17.09 13.31 0.13
C LEU A 45 -17.25 14.73 -0.45
N CYS A 46 -16.17 15.35 -0.93
CA CYS A 46 -16.21 16.71 -1.48
C CYS A 46 -16.23 16.80 -3.01
N LYS A 47 -16.16 15.66 -3.72
CA LYS A 47 -16.04 15.58 -5.19
C LYS A 47 -14.76 16.20 -5.77
N GLY A 48 -13.83 16.63 -4.93
CA GLY A 48 -12.54 17.19 -5.34
C GLY A 48 -11.61 16.15 -5.96
N ASP A 49 -10.75 16.60 -6.88
CA ASP A 49 -9.74 15.75 -7.51
C ASP A 49 -8.49 15.63 -6.62
N ILE A 50 -7.97 14.40 -6.54
CA ILE A 50 -6.76 14.04 -5.82
C ILE A 50 -5.74 13.57 -6.85
N LEU A 51 -4.73 14.40 -7.11
CA LEU A 51 -3.65 14.12 -8.05
C LEU A 51 -2.34 13.90 -7.29
N ALA A 52 -1.70 12.74 -7.49
CA ALA A 52 -0.38 12.46 -6.94
C ALA A 52 0.31 11.27 -7.62
N ALA A 53 1.64 11.34 -7.74
CA ALA A 53 2.46 10.21 -8.20
C ALA A 53 2.43 9.02 -7.23
N VAL A 54 2.20 9.29 -5.94
CA VAL A 54 1.89 8.28 -4.92
C VAL A 54 0.48 8.58 -4.43
N ILE A 55 -0.51 7.94 -5.06
CA ILE A 55 -1.91 8.32 -4.93
C ILE A 55 -2.42 8.16 -3.50
N SER A 56 -1.96 7.13 -2.78
CA SER A 56 -2.28 6.93 -1.36
C SER A 56 -1.77 8.06 -0.47
N ALA A 57 -0.54 8.55 -0.72
CA ALA A 57 -0.02 9.72 -0.01
C ALA A 57 -0.77 11.00 -0.39
N GLY A 58 -1.22 11.11 -1.65
CA GLY A 58 -2.11 12.18 -2.11
C GLY A 58 -3.43 12.19 -1.37
N ALA A 59 -4.08 11.04 -1.23
CA ALA A 59 -5.34 10.88 -0.51
C ALA A 59 -5.19 11.21 0.98
N ILE A 60 -4.14 10.72 1.64
CA ILE A 60 -3.85 11.04 3.05
C ILE A 60 -3.68 12.55 3.24
N ARG A 61 -2.95 13.21 2.34
CA ARG A 61 -2.75 14.66 2.40
C ARG A 61 -4.06 15.42 2.19
N HIS A 62 -4.89 15.00 1.23
CA HIS A 62 -6.20 15.59 0.99
C HIS A 62 -7.08 15.48 2.24
N PHE A 63 -7.31 14.28 2.75
CA PHE A 63 -8.19 14.06 3.90
C PHE A 63 -7.68 14.75 5.17
N ARG A 64 -6.37 14.81 5.39
CA ARG A 64 -5.80 15.57 6.52
C ARG A 64 -6.17 17.05 6.47
N ALA A 65 -6.30 17.63 5.28
CA ALA A 65 -6.61 19.05 5.10
C ALA A 65 -8.11 19.33 5.04
N THR A 66 -8.90 18.45 4.40
CA THR A 66 -10.30 18.72 4.07
C THR A 66 -11.31 17.91 4.88
N HIS A 67 -10.91 16.73 5.37
CA HIS A 67 -11.79 15.76 6.03
C HIS A 67 -11.08 15.08 7.22
N PRO A 68 -10.61 15.85 8.23
CA PRO A 68 -9.79 15.31 9.31
C PRO A 68 -10.51 14.23 10.11
N ASP A 69 -11.83 14.33 10.27
CA ASP A 69 -12.65 13.37 11.01
C ASP A 69 -12.77 12.01 10.30
N GLU A 70 -12.64 11.98 8.97
CA GLU A 70 -12.69 10.76 8.17
C GLU A 70 -11.31 10.20 7.82
N LEU A 71 -10.24 10.88 8.25
CA LEU A 71 -8.86 10.53 7.90
C LEU A 71 -8.49 9.11 8.33
N GLU A 72 -8.87 8.71 9.54
CA GLU A 72 -8.50 7.40 10.09
C GLU A 72 -9.23 6.26 9.37
N ASN A 73 -10.53 6.41 9.15
CA ASN A 73 -11.35 5.42 8.44
C ASN A 73 -10.88 5.24 6.99
N MET A 74 -10.61 6.34 6.29
CA MET A 74 -10.07 6.32 4.94
C MET A 74 -8.68 5.66 4.91
N GLN A 75 -7.80 5.99 5.86
CA GLN A 75 -6.48 5.35 5.95
C GLN A 75 -6.55 3.84 6.20
N TYR A 76 -7.46 3.39 7.06
CA TYR A 76 -7.69 1.97 7.30
C TYR A 76 -8.08 1.26 6.01
N GLU A 77 -9.04 1.81 5.27
CA GLU A 77 -9.51 1.24 4.01
C GLU A 77 -8.37 1.12 2.97
N LEU A 78 -7.58 2.19 2.81
CA LEU A 78 -6.41 2.19 1.92
C LEU A 78 -5.37 1.15 2.33
N CYS A 79 -5.05 1.09 3.61
CA CYS A 79 -4.01 0.19 4.09
C CYS A 79 -4.45 -1.26 4.07
N LYS A 80 -5.74 -1.55 4.31
CA LYS A 80 -6.33 -2.87 4.14
C LYS A 80 -6.22 -3.35 2.70
N ALA A 81 -6.69 -2.55 1.73
CA ALA A 81 -6.59 -2.89 0.30
C ALA A 81 -5.13 -3.10 -0.15
N ARG A 82 -4.20 -2.30 0.40
CA ARG A 82 -2.78 -2.44 0.11
C ARG A 82 -2.18 -3.71 0.72
N LEU A 83 -2.57 -4.06 1.94
CA LEU A 83 -2.10 -5.28 2.62
C LEU A 83 -2.57 -6.50 1.83
N GLU A 84 -3.87 -6.58 1.54
CA GLU A 84 -4.48 -7.66 0.76
C GLU A 84 -3.77 -7.88 -0.58
N ARG A 85 -3.47 -6.81 -1.32
CA ARG A 85 -2.73 -6.91 -2.59
C ARG A 85 -1.30 -7.43 -2.42
N VAL A 86 -0.61 -7.09 -1.34
CA VAL A 86 0.79 -7.47 -1.12
C VAL A 86 0.92 -8.88 -0.54
N SER A 87 -0.12 -9.35 0.16
CA SER A 87 -0.18 -10.64 0.82
C SER A 87 -1.02 -11.69 0.11
N ASP A 88 -1.67 -11.33 -1.00
CA ASP A 88 -2.68 -12.18 -1.64
C ASP A 88 -3.75 -12.65 -0.64
N GLY A 89 -4.19 -11.73 0.24
CA GLY A 89 -5.16 -12.00 1.29
C GLY A 89 -4.63 -12.80 2.49
N CYS A 90 -3.37 -13.25 2.50
CA CYS A 90 -2.84 -14.07 3.59
C CYS A 90 -2.48 -13.27 4.87
N MET A 91 -2.78 -11.98 4.89
CA MET A 91 -2.61 -11.10 6.04
C MET A 91 -3.80 -10.18 6.21
N GLU A 92 -4.16 -9.93 7.46
CA GLU A 92 -5.28 -9.06 7.80
C GLU A 92 -4.96 -8.12 8.95
N PHE A 93 -5.64 -6.97 8.98
CA PHE A 93 -5.63 -6.09 10.13
C PHE A 93 -6.70 -6.55 11.13
N VAL A 94 -6.28 -6.99 12.31
CA VAL A 94 -7.17 -7.25 13.44
C VAL A 94 -7.72 -5.93 13.99
N HIS A 95 -6.87 -4.91 14.06
CA HIS A 95 -7.23 -3.52 14.33
C HIS A 95 -6.10 -2.59 13.80
N PRO A 96 -6.24 -1.24 13.82
CA PRO A 96 -5.27 -0.32 13.20
C PRO A 96 -3.78 -0.47 13.58
N GLN A 97 -3.48 -1.11 14.72
CA GLN A 97 -2.12 -1.31 15.23
C GLN A 97 -1.71 -2.79 15.34
N LEU A 98 -2.48 -3.73 14.78
CA LEU A 98 -2.18 -5.15 14.84
C LEU A 98 -2.54 -5.83 13.51
N ILE A 99 -1.55 -6.54 12.96
CA ILE A 99 -1.72 -7.38 11.76
C ILE A 99 -1.52 -8.84 12.13
N GLU A 100 -2.33 -9.73 11.58
CA GLU A 100 -2.17 -11.16 11.69
C GLU A 100 -1.76 -11.77 10.34
N CYS A 101 -0.88 -12.77 10.39
CA CYS A 101 -0.58 -13.63 9.26
C CYS A 101 -1.44 -14.90 9.34
N LEU A 102 -2.31 -15.13 8.37
CA LEU A 102 -3.25 -16.26 8.37
C LEU A 102 -2.59 -17.60 8.01
N VAL A 103 -1.32 -17.56 7.55
CA VAL A 103 -0.56 -18.77 7.20
C VAL A 103 0.08 -19.43 8.42
N CYS A 104 0.53 -18.63 9.38
CA CYS A 104 1.23 -19.12 10.58
C CYS A 104 0.69 -18.56 11.90
N ASN A 105 -0.42 -17.83 11.85
CA ASN A 105 -1.15 -17.25 12.97
C ASN A 105 -0.28 -16.32 13.85
N MET A 106 0.81 -15.81 13.30
CA MET A 106 1.67 -14.85 13.98
C MET A 106 1.07 -13.45 13.90
N THR A 107 1.06 -12.76 15.03
CA THR A 107 0.59 -11.38 15.12
C THR A 107 1.76 -10.39 15.18
N TYR A 108 1.54 -9.20 14.63
CA TYR A 108 2.53 -8.13 14.49
C TYR A 108 1.96 -6.81 14.98
N ALA A 109 2.34 -6.43 16.21
CA ALA A 109 2.06 -5.10 16.73
C ALA A 109 2.83 -4.03 15.93
N LEU A 110 2.13 -2.96 15.56
CA LEU A 110 2.65 -1.88 14.73
C LEU A 110 3.03 -0.69 15.61
N HIS A 111 4.26 -0.18 15.44
CA HIS A 111 4.74 1.00 16.17
C HIS A 111 3.94 2.28 15.84
N LYS A 112 3.35 2.36 14.65
CA LYS A 112 2.41 3.42 14.26
C LYS A 112 1.21 2.77 13.56
N PRO A 113 -0.01 3.30 13.72
CA PRO A 113 -1.19 2.82 13.00
C PRO A 113 -0.91 2.64 11.52
N PHE A 114 -1.39 1.53 10.96
CA PHE A 114 -1.30 1.18 9.55
C PHE A 114 0.13 0.97 9.00
N ASN A 115 1.17 1.04 9.85
CA ASN A 115 2.56 0.79 9.44
C ASN A 115 2.85 -0.71 9.31
N MET A 116 2.49 -1.28 8.16
CA MET A 116 2.65 -2.70 7.87
C MET A 116 4.07 -3.15 7.48
N CYS A 117 5.11 -2.34 7.66
CA CYS A 117 6.48 -2.70 7.23
C CYS A 117 6.99 -3.99 7.88
N ARG A 118 6.65 -4.22 9.15
CA ARG A 118 7.05 -5.42 9.90
C ARG A 118 6.35 -6.67 9.36
N ALA A 119 5.05 -6.58 9.08
CA ALA A 119 4.27 -7.67 8.50
C ALA A 119 4.77 -8.03 7.08
N ILE A 120 4.97 -7.03 6.21
CA ILE A 120 5.54 -7.25 4.86
C ILE A 120 6.92 -7.92 4.93
N ARG A 121 7.77 -7.55 5.89
CA ARG A 121 9.08 -8.20 6.08
C ARG A 121 8.94 -9.67 6.47
N HIS A 122 7.94 -10.00 7.28
CA HIS A 122 7.65 -11.39 7.62
C HIS A 122 7.27 -12.18 6.35
N LEU A 123 6.34 -11.69 5.52
CA LEU A 123 5.99 -12.35 4.25
C LEU A 123 7.22 -12.62 3.39
N LYS A 124 8.05 -11.60 3.19
CA LYS A 124 9.27 -11.71 2.36
C LYS A 124 10.25 -12.80 2.84
N SER A 125 10.27 -13.08 4.14
CA SER A 125 11.24 -14.01 4.74
C SER A 125 10.67 -15.40 5.02
N LYS A 126 9.37 -15.54 5.25
CA LYS A 126 8.72 -16.79 5.67
C LYS A 126 7.71 -17.33 4.65
N HIS A 127 7.08 -16.45 3.89
CA HIS A 127 6.03 -16.79 2.92
C HIS A 127 6.25 -16.06 1.58
N PRO A 128 7.43 -16.16 0.96
CA PRO A 128 7.71 -15.46 -0.29
C PRO A 128 6.74 -15.86 -1.41
N ASP A 129 6.23 -17.09 -1.36
CA ASP A 129 5.31 -17.66 -2.33
C ASP A 129 3.93 -17.01 -2.30
N MET A 130 3.56 -16.39 -1.17
CA MET A 130 2.30 -15.68 -1.00
C MET A 130 2.38 -14.22 -1.45
N MET A 131 3.52 -13.76 -1.98
CA MET A 131 3.67 -12.40 -2.46
C MET A 131 3.46 -12.34 -3.97
N PRO A 132 2.44 -11.62 -4.47
CA PRO A 132 2.19 -11.51 -5.91
C PRO A 132 3.36 -10.92 -6.69
N GLU A 133 4.20 -10.08 -6.05
CA GLU A 133 5.41 -9.54 -6.68
C GLU A 133 6.49 -10.60 -6.98
N TYR A 134 6.39 -11.81 -6.41
CA TYR A 134 7.30 -12.93 -6.67
C TYR A 134 6.67 -14.07 -7.49
N ALA A 135 5.34 -14.11 -7.65
CA ALA A 135 4.64 -15.16 -8.39
C ALA A 135 5.11 -15.28 -9.86
N GLY A 136 5.55 -14.18 -10.48
CA GLY A 136 6.11 -14.15 -11.85
C GLY A 136 7.62 -14.43 -11.97
N MET A 137 8.33 -14.77 -10.88
CA MET A 137 9.77 -15.09 -10.93
C MET A 137 10.05 -16.60 -11.01
N ARG A 138 9.01 -17.45 -11.03
CA ARG A 138 9.15 -18.92 -11.05
C ARG A 138 9.33 -19.54 -12.45
N ASP A 139 9.11 -18.76 -13.52
CA ASP A 139 9.24 -19.23 -14.92
C ASP A 139 10.47 -18.65 -15.65
N ARG A 140 11.62 -18.49 -14.98
CA ARG A 140 12.89 -18.13 -15.64
C ARG A 140 14.08 -18.91 -15.11
#